data_AF-A0A849ZKJ5-F1
#
_entry.id   AF-A0A849ZKJ5-F1
#
_cell.length_a   1.000
_cell.length_b   1.000
_cell.length_c   1.000
_cell.angle_alpha   90.00
_cell.angle_beta   90.00
_cell.angle_gamma   90.00
#
_symmetry.space_group_name_H-M   'P 1'
#
loop_
_entity.id
_entity.type
_entity.pdbx_description
1 polymer ?
#
loop_
_entity_poly.entity_id
_entity_poly.type
_entity_poly.pdbx_seq_one_letter_code
_entity_poly.pdbx_strand_id
1 'polypeptide(L)'
;LQPRPDIRARLIAGEHGHPAVVLAPPDEAHGGVPVMLTAQDVRQLQLIKGSIMAGAQILLERWGASWGEVDRVCIAGAFGTHVRKASALTIGLLPPVDPERITFVGNAAGIGARLALVDRHAWERAIVFSQRCEYVELGFLPEYQWAFAEAMRFPEVAA
;
A
#
# COMPACT_ATOMS: atom_id res chain seq x y z
N LEU A 1 -8.45 -16.57 15.41
CA LEU A 1 -7.40 -15.80 16.11
C LEU A 1 -8.04 -15.02 17.25
N GLN A 2 -7.70 -15.33 18.52
CA GLN A 2 -8.08 -14.42 19.61
C GLN A 2 -7.17 -13.19 19.53
N PRO A 3 -7.71 -11.96 19.63
CA PRO A 3 -6.89 -10.75 19.68
C PRO A 3 -5.91 -10.88 20.84
N ARG A 4 -4.65 -10.46 20.62
CA ARG A 4 -3.64 -10.48 21.69
C ARG A 4 -4.21 -9.78 22.94
N PRO A 5 -3.96 -10.30 24.15
CA PRO A 5 -4.64 -9.85 25.37
C PRO A 5 -4.50 -8.34 25.62
N ASP A 6 -3.36 -7.77 25.24
CA ASP A 6 -3.03 -6.34 25.28
C ASP A 6 -3.90 -5.49 24.35
N ILE A 7 -4.22 -5.98 23.14
CA ILE A 7 -5.09 -5.28 22.20
C ILE A 7 -6.55 -5.35 22.67
N ARG A 8 -6.98 -6.50 23.17
CA ARG A 8 -8.37 -6.68 23.66
C ARG A 8 -8.70 -5.71 24.79
N ALA A 9 -7.76 -5.49 25.71
CA ALA A 9 -7.95 -4.55 26.82
C ALA A 9 -8.09 -3.09 26.36
N ARG A 10 -7.66 -2.78 25.13
CA ARG A 10 -7.67 -1.43 24.53
C ARG A 10 -8.83 -1.20 23.56
N LEU A 11 -9.70 -2.21 23.40
CA LEU A 11 -10.86 -2.15 22.53
C LEU A 11 -12.01 -1.41 23.25
N ILE A 12 -12.52 -0.37 22.61
CA ILE A 12 -13.62 0.46 23.10
C ILE A 12 -14.72 0.58 22.05
N ALA A 13 -15.92 0.98 22.47
CA ALA A 13 -16.92 1.51 21.56
C ALA A 13 -16.55 2.97 21.23
N GLY A 14 -16.20 3.23 19.98
CA GLY A 14 -15.94 4.56 19.45
C GLY A 14 -17.21 5.28 19.02
N GLU A 15 -17.07 6.28 18.14
CA GLU A 15 -18.19 7.07 17.62
C GLU A 15 -19.27 6.20 16.97
N HIS A 16 -20.53 6.55 17.23
CA HIS A 16 -21.71 5.81 16.74
C HIS A 16 -21.74 4.30 17.10
N GLY A 17 -20.98 3.89 18.13
CA GLY A 17 -20.90 2.50 18.58
C GLY A 17 -19.98 1.63 17.74
N HIS A 18 -19.22 2.20 16.79
CA HIS A 18 -18.26 1.44 16.00
C HIS A 18 -17.01 1.10 16.83
N PRO A 19 -16.46 -0.12 16.72
CA PRO A 19 -15.27 -0.49 17.48
C PRO A 19 -14.06 0.39 17.16
N ALA A 20 -13.29 0.73 18.19
CA ALA A 20 -12.02 1.43 18.07
C ALA A 20 -10.99 0.85 19.05
N VAL A 21 -9.71 0.93 18.69
CA VAL A 21 -8.59 0.54 19.55
C VAL A 21 -7.82 1.80 19.95
N VAL A 22 -7.67 2.03 21.25
CA VAL A 22 -6.86 3.15 21.75
C VAL A 22 -5.39 2.81 21.56
N LEU A 23 -4.65 3.55 20.73
CA LEU A 23 -3.22 3.38 20.45
C LEU A 23 -2.31 4.22 21.36
N ALA A 24 -2.78 5.36 21.83
CA ALA A 24 -2.16 6.13 22.90
C ALA A 24 -3.26 6.77 23.76
N PRO A 25 -3.30 6.51 25.07
CA PRO A 25 -4.25 7.16 25.97
C PRO A 25 -3.95 8.67 26.13
N PRO A 26 -4.88 9.46 26.69
CA PRO A 26 -4.75 10.92 26.79
C PRO A 26 -3.50 11.41 27.51
N ASP A 27 -3.03 10.67 28.51
CA ASP A 27 -1.84 10.96 29.32
C ASP A 27 -0.52 10.69 28.58
N GLU A 28 -0.53 9.82 27.57
CA GLU A 28 0.63 9.56 26.69
C GLU A 28 0.60 10.40 25.41
N ALA A 29 -0.60 10.86 24.99
CA ALA A 29 -0.79 11.56 23.73
C ALA A 29 -0.47 13.06 23.82
N HIS A 30 0.23 13.58 22.82
CA HIS A 30 0.49 15.01 22.72
C HIS A 30 -0.82 15.79 22.56
N GLY A 31 -1.11 16.70 23.49
CA GLY A 31 -2.33 17.52 23.47
C GLY A 31 -3.52 16.93 24.22
N GLY A 32 -3.36 15.82 24.95
CA GLY A 32 -4.43 15.27 25.82
C GLY A 32 -5.58 14.60 25.10
N VAL A 33 -5.47 14.40 23.78
CA VAL A 33 -6.47 13.73 22.94
C VAL A 33 -5.96 12.32 22.62
N PRO A 34 -6.72 11.24 22.92
CA PRO A 34 -6.24 9.89 22.68
C PRO A 34 -6.06 9.63 21.18
N VAL A 35 -5.00 8.89 20.83
CA VAL A 35 -4.80 8.40 19.47
C VAL A 35 -5.52 7.06 19.35
N MET A 36 -6.41 6.93 18.37
CA MET A 36 -7.24 5.75 18.17
C MET A 36 -7.14 5.21 16.75
N LEU A 37 -7.34 3.90 16.60
CA LEU A 37 -7.56 3.24 15.31
C LEU A 37 -9.01 2.76 15.25
N THR A 38 -9.79 3.32 14.33
CA THR A 38 -11.22 3.02 14.20
C THR A 38 -11.48 1.95 13.13
N ALA A 39 -12.68 1.36 13.16
CA ALA A 39 -13.16 0.50 12.07
C ALA A 39 -13.17 1.22 10.70
N GLN A 40 -13.42 2.54 10.69
CA GLN A 40 -13.38 3.35 9.47
C GLN A 40 -11.95 3.48 8.93
N ASP A 41 -10.95 3.66 9.79
CA ASP A 41 -9.54 3.72 9.38
C ASP A 41 -9.09 2.38 8.77
N VAL A 42 -9.48 1.27 9.40
CA VAL A 42 -9.24 -0.08 8.85
C VAL A 42 -9.91 -0.22 7.48
N ARG A 43 -11.13 0.30 7.32
CA ARG A 43 -11.82 0.30 6.02
C ARG A 43 -11.09 1.12 4.98
N GLN A 44 -10.57 2.30 5.31
CA GLN A 44 -9.78 3.11 4.38
C GLN A 44 -8.49 2.39 3.96
N LEU A 45 -7.82 1.73 4.89
CA LEU A 45 -6.64 0.90 4.59
C LEU A 45 -7.00 -0.26 3.63
N GLN A 46 -8.14 -0.92 3.84
CA GLN A 46 -8.62 -1.96 2.93
C GLN A 46 -8.86 -1.44 1.51
N LEU A 47 -9.51 -0.26 1.38
CA LEU A 47 -9.74 0.36 0.08
C LEU A 47 -8.42 0.65 -0.64
N ILE A 48 -7.46 1.28 0.05
CA ILE A 48 -6.16 1.62 -0.53
C ILE A 48 -5.39 0.37 -0.95
N LYS A 49 -5.25 -0.62 -0.06
CA LYS A 49 -4.51 -1.85 -0.37
C LYS A 49 -5.18 -2.64 -1.48
N GLY A 50 -6.52 -2.67 -1.49
CA GLY A 50 -7.32 -3.34 -2.51
C GLY A 50 -7.07 -2.73 -3.89
N SER A 51 -7.12 -1.40 -4.01
CA SER A 51 -6.86 -0.71 -5.27
C SER A 51 -5.45 -0.93 -5.80
N ILE A 52 -4.44 -0.83 -4.94
CA ILE A 52 -3.03 -1.01 -5.34
C ILE A 52 -2.79 -2.43 -5.85
N MET A 53 -3.21 -3.44 -5.08
CA MET A 53 -2.96 -4.85 -5.43
C MET A 53 -3.78 -5.27 -6.64
N ALA A 54 -5.05 -4.89 -6.74
CA ALA A 54 -5.90 -5.22 -7.89
C ALA A 54 -5.35 -4.61 -9.18
N GLY A 55 -4.95 -3.34 -9.15
CA GLY A 55 -4.33 -2.69 -10.30
C GLY A 55 -3.02 -3.37 -10.71
N ALA A 56 -2.15 -3.67 -9.75
CA ALA A 56 -0.87 -4.32 -10.04
C ALA A 56 -1.05 -5.75 -10.60
N GLN A 57 -1.99 -6.53 -10.04
CA GLN A 57 -2.33 -7.87 -10.53
C GLN A 57 -2.82 -7.83 -11.98
N ILE A 58 -3.78 -6.94 -12.30
CA ILE A 58 -4.36 -6.84 -13.65
C ILE A 58 -3.31 -6.40 -14.67
N LEU A 59 -2.44 -5.45 -14.31
CA LEU A 59 -1.36 -5.02 -15.19
C LEU A 59 -0.38 -6.17 -15.48
N LEU A 60 -0.06 -6.97 -14.47
CA LEU A 60 0.84 -8.11 -14.61
C LEU A 60 0.23 -9.22 -15.48
N GLU A 61 -1.06 -9.52 -15.28
CA GLU A 61 -1.82 -10.48 -16.09
C GLU A 61 -1.90 -10.03 -17.57
N ARG A 62 -2.16 -8.75 -17.81
CA ARG A 62 -2.17 -8.17 -19.18
C ARG A 62 -0.80 -8.21 -19.85
N TRP A 63 0.27 -8.08 -19.06
CA TRP A 63 1.63 -8.25 -19.54
C TRP A 63 1.97 -9.72 -19.83
N GLY A 64 1.14 -10.67 -19.38
CA GLY A 64 1.35 -12.10 -19.56
C GLY A 64 2.42 -12.68 -18.63
N ALA A 65 2.63 -12.06 -17.47
CA ALA A 65 3.60 -12.49 -16.46
C ALA A 65 2.93 -12.85 -15.13
N SER A 66 3.69 -13.51 -14.26
CA SER A 66 3.32 -13.84 -12.90
C SER A 66 4.24 -13.16 -11.88
N TRP A 67 3.82 -13.10 -10.61
CA TRP A 67 4.66 -12.50 -9.54
C TRP A 67 6.01 -13.18 -9.37
N GLY A 68 6.12 -14.47 -9.72
CA GLY A 68 7.37 -15.22 -9.65
C GLY A 68 8.43 -14.70 -10.64
N GLU A 69 7.99 -14.13 -11.76
CA GLU A 69 8.82 -13.58 -12.84
C GLU A 69 9.20 -12.11 -12.61
N VAL A 70 8.68 -11.48 -11.55
CA VAL A 70 9.04 -10.10 -11.21
C VAL A 70 10.41 -10.08 -10.53
N ASP A 71 11.40 -9.47 -11.20
CA ASP A 71 12.76 -9.31 -10.67
C ASP A 71 12.85 -8.32 -9.51
N ARG A 72 12.10 -7.21 -9.61
CA ARG A 72 12.16 -6.12 -8.63
C ARG A 72 10.85 -5.34 -8.55
N VAL A 73 10.45 -5.00 -7.33
CA VAL A 73 9.34 -4.10 -7.03
C VAL A 73 9.88 -2.82 -6.42
N CYS A 74 9.76 -1.71 -7.15
CA CYS A 74 10.19 -0.40 -6.69
C CYS A 74 8.99 0.38 -6.13
N ILE A 75 9.06 0.77 -4.86
CA ILE A 75 8.01 1.54 -4.19
C ILE A 75 8.48 2.97 -4.01
N ALA A 76 7.85 3.88 -4.74
CA ALA A 76 8.06 5.31 -4.64
C ALA A 76 7.02 5.99 -3.74
N GLY A 77 7.34 7.20 -3.30
CA GLY A 77 6.49 8.02 -2.44
C GLY A 77 6.92 8.00 -0.97
N ALA A 78 6.45 9.00 -0.22
CA ALA A 78 6.78 9.18 1.20
C ALA A 78 6.32 8.02 2.09
N PHE A 79 5.37 7.22 1.59
CA PHE A 79 4.88 6.02 2.26
C PHE A 79 6.00 4.98 2.48
N GLY A 80 7.00 4.93 1.60
CA GLY A 80 8.05 3.92 1.66
C GLY A 80 9.09 4.11 2.78
N THR A 81 9.21 5.30 3.35
CA THR A 81 10.35 5.63 4.24
C THR A 81 10.25 4.94 5.61
N HIS A 82 9.05 4.61 6.08
CA HIS A 82 8.83 4.11 7.45
C HIS A 82 7.98 2.83 7.53
N VAL A 83 7.54 2.29 6.40
CA VAL A 83 6.69 1.10 6.37
C VAL A 83 7.55 -0.16 6.43
N ARG A 84 7.32 -1.00 7.45
CA ARG A 84 7.96 -2.31 7.57
C ARG A 84 7.45 -3.23 6.45
N LYS A 85 8.35 -3.67 5.57
CA LYS A 85 8.04 -4.59 4.46
C LYS A 85 7.22 -5.80 4.91
N ALA A 86 7.66 -6.45 5.99
CA ALA A 86 6.98 -7.62 6.55
C ALA A 86 5.52 -7.32 6.90
N SER A 87 5.24 -6.21 7.60
CA SER A 87 3.87 -5.83 7.95
C SER A 87 3.03 -5.52 6.71
N ALA A 88 3.61 -4.87 5.71
CA ALA A 88 2.90 -4.52 4.46
C ALA A 88 2.58 -5.77 3.62
N LEU A 89 3.47 -6.76 3.61
CA LEU A 89 3.21 -8.08 3.02
C LEU A 89 2.13 -8.84 3.81
N THR A 90 2.20 -8.85 5.16
CA THR A 90 1.21 -9.53 6.02
C THR A 90 -0.22 -9.05 5.76
N ILE A 91 -0.42 -7.74 5.56
CA ILE A 91 -1.76 -7.19 5.30
C ILE A 91 -2.18 -7.28 3.83
N GLY A 92 -1.31 -7.78 2.94
CA GLY A 92 -1.56 -7.85 1.50
C GLY A 92 -1.56 -6.48 0.82
N LEU A 93 -0.76 -5.54 1.31
CA LEU A 93 -0.54 -4.24 0.64
C LEU A 93 0.52 -4.34 -0.44
N LEU A 94 1.55 -5.15 -0.22
CA LEU A 94 2.63 -5.39 -1.18
C LEU A 94 2.43 -6.72 -1.90
N PRO A 95 2.88 -6.84 -3.15
CA PRO A 95 2.76 -8.07 -3.91
C PRO A 95 3.46 -9.24 -3.21
N PRO A 96 2.98 -10.48 -3.39
CA PRO A 96 3.51 -11.67 -2.73
C PRO A 96 4.82 -12.13 -3.38
N VAL A 97 5.84 -11.29 -3.30
CA VAL A 97 7.20 -11.56 -3.80
C VAL A 97 8.17 -11.64 -2.62
N ASP A 98 9.36 -12.16 -2.88
CA ASP A 98 10.45 -12.13 -1.90
C ASP A 98 10.69 -10.68 -1.38
N PRO A 99 10.69 -10.44 -0.06
CA PRO A 99 10.96 -9.12 0.52
C PRO A 99 12.28 -8.47 0.05
N GLU A 100 13.26 -9.25 -0.38
CA GLU A 100 14.53 -8.78 -0.93
C GLU A 100 14.36 -8.13 -2.32
N ARG A 101 13.36 -8.55 -3.09
CA ARG A 101 13.02 -7.95 -4.39
C ARG A 101 12.32 -6.60 -4.25
N ILE A 102 11.88 -6.23 -3.05
CA ILE A 102 11.17 -4.97 -2.80
C ILE A 102 12.17 -3.88 -2.40
N THR A 103 12.16 -2.74 -3.09
CA THR A 103 13.03 -1.60 -2.78
C THR A 103 12.22 -0.32 -2.65
N PHE A 104 12.41 0.41 -1.56
CA PHE A 104 11.86 1.75 -1.41
C PHE A 104 12.81 2.77 -2.04
N VAL A 105 12.32 3.53 -3.02
CA VAL A 105 13.12 4.50 -3.79
C VAL A 105 12.87 5.94 -3.37
N GLY A 106 12.03 6.15 -2.36
CA GLY A 106 11.70 7.48 -1.84
C GLY A 106 10.91 8.34 -2.82
N ASN A 107 11.12 9.66 -2.81
CA ASN A 107 10.46 10.57 -3.73
C ASN A 107 11.08 10.52 -5.13
N ALA A 108 10.75 9.46 -5.89
CA ALA A 108 11.24 9.25 -7.25
C ALA A 108 10.90 10.41 -8.20
N ALA A 109 9.73 11.04 -8.05
CA ALA A 109 9.33 12.19 -8.86
C ALA A 109 10.25 13.39 -8.63
N GLY A 110 10.53 13.73 -7.37
CA GLY A 110 11.45 14.83 -7.02
C GLY A 110 12.90 14.56 -7.41
N ILE A 111 13.36 13.30 -7.28
CA ILE A 111 14.69 12.89 -7.76
C ILE A 111 14.77 13.00 -9.29
N GLY A 112 13.76 12.50 -10.00
CA GLY A 112 13.67 12.57 -11.46
C GLY A 112 13.65 14.00 -11.99
N ALA A 113 12.88 14.90 -11.36
CA ALA A 113 12.84 16.31 -11.72
C ALA A 113 14.21 16.98 -11.57
N ARG A 114 14.91 16.71 -10.47
CA ARG A 114 16.27 17.24 -10.24
C ARG A 114 17.26 16.71 -11.29
N LEU A 115 17.20 15.42 -11.63
CA LEU A 115 18.05 14.83 -12.66
C LEU A 115 17.80 15.47 -14.02
N ALA A 116 16.53 15.61 -14.41
CA ALA A 116 16.16 16.18 -15.70
C ALA A 116 16.53 17.68 -15.81
N LEU A 117 16.59 18.41 -14.70
CA LEU A 117 17.02 19.81 -14.65
C LEU A 117 18.52 19.99 -14.96
N VAL A 118 19.37 19.04 -14.56
CA VAL A 118 20.84 19.17 -14.65
C VAL A 118 21.49 18.27 -15.70
N ASP A 119 20.77 17.28 -16.23
CA ASP A 119 21.26 16.37 -17.28
C ASP A 119 20.25 16.29 -18.44
N ARG A 120 20.67 16.81 -19.60
CA ARG A 120 19.88 16.77 -20.84
C ARG A 120 19.55 15.34 -21.29
N HIS A 121 20.45 14.38 -21.09
CA HIS A 121 20.18 12.99 -21.46
C HIS A 121 19.12 12.38 -20.55
N ALA A 122 19.09 12.75 -19.26
CA ALA A 122 18.03 12.33 -18.35
C ALA A 122 16.67 12.90 -18.77
N TRP A 123 16.62 14.16 -19.19
CA TRP A 123 15.42 14.78 -19.75
C TRP A 123 14.94 14.06 -21.02
N GLU A 124 15.84 13.79 -21.97
CA GLU A 124 15.51 13.09 -23.22
C GLU A 124 15.02 11.65 -22.95
N ARG A 125 15.64 10.93 -22.02
CA ARG A 125 15.15 9.60 -21.58
C ARG A 125 13.75 9.67 -20.99
N ALA A 126 13.44 10.68 -20.19
CA ALA A 126 12.12 10.84 -19.59
C ALA A 126 11.03 11.04 -20.66
N ILE A 127 11.31 11.82 -21.71
CA ILE A 127 10.41 11.98 -22.87
C ILE A 127 10.17 10.64 -23.55
N VAL A 128 11.23 9.89 -23.86
CA VAL A 128 11.11 8.58 -24.51
C VAL A 128 10.29 7.61 -23.65
N PHE A 129 10.49 7.58 -22.34
CA PHE A 129 9.68 6.74 -21.46
C PHE A 129 8.21 7.17 -21.43
N SER A 130 7.93 8.47 -21.37
CA SER A 130 6.53 8.94 -21.39
C SER A 130 5.79 8.55 -22.67
N GLN A 131 6.47 8.48 -23.80
CA GLN A 131 5.91 8.07 -25.09
C GLN A 131 5.67 6.56 -25.18
N ARG A 132 6.33 5.75 -24.34
CA ARG A 132 6.21 4.30 -24.30
C ARG A 132 5.31 3.79 -23.19
N CYS A 133 4.88 4.65 -22.26
CA CYS A 133 3.95 4.29 -21.21
C CYS A 133 2.53 4.17 -21.77
N GLU A 134 1.95 2.98 -21.64
CA GLU A 134 0.56 2.73 -21.99
C GLU A 134 -0.34 2.95 -20.77
N TYR A 135 -1.42 3.70 -20.94
CA TYR A 135 -2.41 3.92 -19.90
C TYR A 135 -3.48 2.84 -19.94
N VAL A 136 -3.72 2.21 -18.79
CA VAL A 136 -4.81 1.23 -18.62
C VAL A 136 -5.83 1.82 -17.66
N GLU A 137 -7.03 2.10 -18.17
CA GLU A 137 -8.15 2.58 -17.37
C GLU A 137 -8.80 1.41 -16.62
N LEU A 138 -8.38 1.20 -15.38
CA LEU A 138 -8.85 0.08 -14.56
C LEU A 138 -10.36 0.16 -14.25
N GLY A 139 -10.93 1.37 -14.14
CA GLY A 139 -12.32 1.56 -13.72
C GLY A 139 -13.37 0.98 -14.68
N PHE A 140 -13.04 0.79 -15.95
CA PHE A 140 -13.93 0.20 -16.97
C PHE A 140 -13.71 -1.29 -17.19
N LEU A 141 -12.74 -1.90 -16.48
CA LEU A 141 -12.45 -3.32 -16.65
C LEU A 141 -13.45 -4.17 -15.85
N PRO A 142 -14.19 -5.09 -16.50
CA PRO A 142 -15.11 -5.99 -15.79
C PRO A 142 -14.44 -6.77 -14.66
N GLU A 143 -13.19 -7.17 -14.86
CA GLU A 143 -12.38 -7.91 -13.89
C GLU A 143 -11.94 -7.09 -12.68
N TYR A 144 -11.90 -5.76 -12.78
CA TYR A 144 -11.36 -4.90 -11.72
C TYR A 144 -12.17 -4.95 -10.44
N GLN A 145 -13.51 -4.96 -10.52
CA GLN A 145 -14.35 -4.98 -9.33
C GLN A 145 -14.09 -6.23 -8.48
N TRP A 146 -13.89 -7.38 -9.13
CA TRP A 146 -13.67 -8.65 -8.44
C TRP A 146 -12.24 -8.71 -7.88
N ALA A 147 -11.24 -8.32 -8.67
CA ALA A 147 -9.86 -8.23 -8.20
C ALA A 147 -9.74 -7.28 -6.99
N PHE A 148 -10.43 -6.13 -7.04
CA PHE A 148 -10.49 -5.16 -5.96
C PHE A 148 -11.17 -5.73 -4.70
N ALA A 149 -12.33 -6.37 -4.87
CA ALA A 149 -13.06 -6.99 -3.76
C ALA A 149 -12.23 -8.06 -3.04
N GLU A 150 -11.55 -8.91 -3.80
CA GLU A 150 -10.68 -9.95 -3.24
C GLU A 150 -9.45 -9.33 -2.57
N ALA A 151 -8.80 -8.36 -3.23
CA ALA A 151 -7.62 -7.68 -2.69
C ALA A 151 -7.91 -6.84 -1.44
N MET A 152 -9.16 -6.44 -1.17
CA MET A 152 -9.53 -5.77 0.09
C MET A 152 -9.44 -6.70 1.31
N ARG A 153 -9.55 -8.01 1.13
CA ARG A 153 -9.51 -8.98 2.24
C ARG A 153 -8.11 -9.02 2.83
N PHE A 154 -8.00 -9.07 4.16
CA PHE A 154 -6.70 -9.33 4.77
C PHE A 154 -6.34 -10.80 4.53
N PRO A 155 -5.09 -11.11 4.14
CA PRO A 155 -4.60 -12.48 4.05
C PRO A 155 -4.77 -13.21 5.39
N GLU A 156 -4.93 -14.53 5.34
CA GLU A 156 -4.84 -15.33 6.55
C GLU A 156 -3.42 -15.23 7.11
N VAL A 157 -3.33 -14.92 8.39
CA VAL A 157 -2.05 -14.93 9.11
C VAL A 157 -1.75 -16.40 9.41
N ALA A 158 -0.68 -16.93 8.83
CA ALA A 158 -0.18 -18.26 9.19
C ALA A 158 0.04 -18.31 10.71
N ALA A 159 -0.50 -19.36 11.33
CA ALA A 159 -0.51 -19.55 12.79
C ALA A 159 0.90 -19.77 13.37
#